data_AF-A0A4P7RMG5-F1
#
_entry.id   AF-A0A4P7RMG5-F1
#
_cell.length_a   1.000
_cell.length_b   1.000
_cell.length_c   1.000
_cell.angle_alpha   90.00
_cell.angle_beta   90.00
_cell.angle_gamma   90.00
#
_symmetry.space_group_name_H-M   'P 1'
#
loop_
_entity.id
_entity.type
_entity.pdbx_description
1 polymer ?
#
loop_
_entity_poly.entity_id
_entity_poly.type
_entity_poly.pdbx_seq_one_letter_code
_entity_poly.pdbx_strand_id
1 'polypeptide(L)'
;MFEHTEIGTSRERVEEQVRNWCERARVDGRWPMLSDASSVAIAAGRLDAPTREVLAARRRAGKSVPSIGGFATARTLAEERSRWLAKDTKNKPGSALVYRVRATELTKRLDHLRTIVVMSTDCYAHGVRAVRRERRDGIHLDLDQRDALFDGLLHTPVPRQHIGGLAARTGLSVLDVAADRVAEVSKNTRFETVGDRASAMMAQVADQKDDVFADRYETLLFIAGTSYDRVNSSRAWKSEQFLIQRTQLDLAEELTQVAVDTNSLQEISTELDDIARVMLDDATRVQVATRRAALESVWSQLIDRVAALVRVADLVTRAAGDHSAMDVVQKARSLDNRIDALVSRAGNRELSADNTHFVGDQIT
;
A
#
# COMPACT_ATOMS: atom_id res chain seq x y z
N MET A 1 -24.87 -30.70 27.65
CA MET A 1 -24.84 -30.93 26.20
C MET A 1 -24.70 -29.56 25.57
N PHE A 2 -23.46 -29.10 25.44
CA PHE A 2 -23.16 -27.80 24.84
C PHE A 2 -22.79 -28.06 23.39
N GLU A 3 -23.58 -27.52 22.47
CA GLU A 3 -23.27 -27.48 21.04
C GLU A 3 -21.95 -26.72 20.86
N HIS A 4 -20.89 -27.44 20.52
CA HIS A 4 -19.75 -26.84 19.86
C HIS A 4 -20.19 -26.47 18.44
N THR A 5 -20.57 -25.21 18.25
CA THR A 5 -20.62 -24.60 16.92
C THR A 5 -19.19 -24.67 16.37
N GLU A 6 -18.98 -25.53 15.38
CA GLU A 6 -17.68 -25.68 14.72
C GLU A 6 -17.28 -24.34 14.10
N ILE A 7 -16.28 -23.71 14.71
CA ILE A 7 -15.62 -22.51 14.21
C ILE A 7 -14.87 -22.94 12.95
N GLY A 8 -15.21 -22.34 11.81
CA GLY A 8 -14.56 -22.58 10.53
C GLY A 8 -13.03 -22.57 10.62
N THR A 9 -12.39 -23.31 9.71
CA THR A 9 -10.93 -23.47 9.69
C THR A 9 -10.24 -22.10 9.69
N SER A 10 -9.00 -21.99 10.18
CA SER A 10 -8.25 -20.71 10.16
C SER A 10 -8.19 -20.06 8.77
N ARG A 11 -8.41 -20.84 7.71
CA ARG A 11 -8.53 -20.34 6.33
C ARG A 11 -9.83 -19.58 6.12
N GLU A 12 -10.97 -20.20 6.41
CA GLU A 12 -12.30 -19.62 6.23
C GLU A 12 -12.44 -18.29 6.99
N ARG A 13 -11.91 -18.21 8.21
CA ARG A 13 -11.95 -16.97 8.99
C ARG A 13 -11.20 -15.81 8.33
N VAL A 14 -10.04 -16.07 7.71
CA VAL A 14 -9.29 -15.02 7.01
C VAL A 14 -9.97 -14.64 5.71
N GLU A 15 -10.51 -15.62 4.98
CA GLU A 15 -11.28 -15.36 3.76
C GLU A 15 -12.50 -14.47 4.04
N GLU A 16 -13.28 -14.81 5.06
CA GLU A 16 -14.44 -14.03 5.46
C GLU A 16 -14.06 -12.64 5.98
N GLN A 17 -12.93 -12.50 6.67
CA GLN A 17 -12.41 -11.19 7.06
C GLN A 17 -12.06 -10.31 5.86
N VAL A 18 -11.33 -10.85 4.88
CA VAL A 18 -10.97 -10.13 3.65
C VAL A 18 -12.22 -9.75 2.86
N ARG A 19 -13.20 -10.66 2.76
CA ARG A 19 -14.50 -10.41 2.14
C ARG A 19 -15.21 -9.23 2.81
N ASN A 20 -15.34 -9.26 4.14
CA ASN A 20 -15.98 -8.20 4.91
C ASN A 20 -15.30 -6.83 4.71
N TRP A 21 -13.97 -6.78 4.70
CA TRP A 21 -13.24 -5.54 4.45
C TRP A 21 -13.53 -4.99 3.04
N CYS A 22 -13.49 -5.85 2.03
CA CYS A 22 -13.72 -5.41 0.66
C CYS A 22 -15.18 -4.98 0.42
N GLU A 23 -16.16 -5.72 0.95
CA GLU A 23 -17.59 -5.36 0.84
C GLU A 23 -17.92 -4.01 1.50
N ARG A 24 -17.23 -3.68 2.60
CA ARG A 24 -17.38 -2.39 3.30
C ARG A 24 -16.48 -1.29 2.73
N ALA A 25 -15.64 -1.61 1.74
CA ALA A 25 -14.57 -0.77 1.23
C ALA A 25 -13.72 -0.13 2.36
N ARG A 26 -13.42 -0.92 3.39
CA ARG A 26 -12.82 -0.46 4.64
C ARG A 26 -11.95 -1.54 5.28
N VAL A 27 -10.80 -1.13 5.79
CA VAL A 27 -9.92 -1.95 6.61
C VAL A 27 -9.87 -1.40 8.04
N ASP A 28 -9.90 -2.29 9.03
CA ASP A 28 -9.91 -1.90 10.44
C ASP A 28 -8.55 -1.33 10.87
N GLY A 29 -8.58 -0.18 11.54
CA GLY A 29 -7.35 0.53 11.92
C GLY A 29 -6.66 1.24 10.75
N ARG A 30 -5.52 1.89 11.06
CA ARG A 30 -4.68 2.55 10.05
C ARG A 30 -3.47 1.72 9.71
N TRP A 31 -3.36 1.35 8.45
CA TRP A 31 -2.28 0.53 7.95
C TRP A 31 -1.19 1.41 7.30
N PRO A 32 0.07 0.97 7.30
CA PRO A 32 1.13 1.67 6.56
C PRO A 32 0.79 1.78 5.07
N MET A 33 1.20 2.89 4.45
CA MET A 33 1.09 3.04 3.00
C MET A 33 1.96 2.02 2.26
N LEU A 34 1.51 1.66 1.06
CA LEU A 34 2.20 0.70 0.21
C LEU A 34 3.62 1.15 -0.13
N SER A 35 4.56 0.21 -0.11
CA SER A 35 5.93 0.42 -0.56
C SER A 35 5.99 0.68 -2.07
N ASP A 36 7.14 1.16 -2.55
CA ASP A 36 7.37 1.30 -3.99
C ASP A 36 7.32 -0.05 -4.72
N ALA A 37 7.75 -1.14 -4.07
CA ALA A 37 7.74 -2.47 -4.67
C ALA A 37 6.33 -3.04 -4.84
N SER A 38 5.46 -2.90 -3.83
CA SER A 38 4.06 -3.30 -3.95
C SER A 38 3.30 -2.41 -4.93
N SER A 39 3.56 -1.10 -4.91
CA SER A 39 2.96 -0.15 -5.86
C SER A 39 3.33 -0.48 -7.31
N VAL A 40 4.58 -0.84 -7.60
CA VAL A 40 5.03 -1.26 -8.94
C VAL A 40 4.41 -2.59 -9.38
N ALA A 41 4.30 -3.58 -8.49
CA ALA A 41 3.61 -4.84 -8.80
C ALA A 41 2.12 -4.64 -9.08
N ILE A 42 1.43 -3.77 -8.32
CA ILE A 42 0.02 -3.43 -8.57
C ILE A 42 -0.12 -2.64 -9.88
N ALA A 43 0.76 -1.67 -10.13
CA ALA A 43 0.76 -0.88 -11.36
C ALA A 43 1.03 -1.74 -12.60
N ALA A 44 1.86 -2.77 -12.48
CA ALA A 44 2.09 -3.74 -13.56
C ALA A 44 0.80 -4.42 -14.00
N GLY A 45 -0.19 -4.58 -13.11
CA GLY A 45 -1.51 -5.12 -13.45
C GLY A 45 -2.33 -4.27 -14.43
N ARG A 46 -1.90 -3.04 -14.75
CA ARG A 46 -2.52 -2.15 -15.76
C ARG A 46 -1.75 -2.11 -17.09
N LEU A 47 -0.63 -2.83 -17.18
CA LEU A 47 0.23 -2.84 -18.37
C LEU A 47 -0.16 -4.01 -19.27
N ASP A 48 0.25 -3.93 -20.53
CA ASP A 48 0.14 -5.04 -21.49
C ASP A 48 1.06 -6.20 -21.10
N ALA A 49 0.71 -7.41 -21.56
CA ALA A 49 1.42 -8.63 -21.19
C ALA A 49 2.93 -8.59 -21.50
N PRO A 50 3.39 -8.10 -22.67
CA PRO A 50 4.82 -7.97 -22.96
C PRO A 50 5.57 -7.10 -21.94
N THR A 51 5.00 -5.95 -21.56
CA THR A 51 5.64 -5.06 -20.57
C THR A 51 5.69 -5.71 -19.19
N ARG A 52 4.66 -6.46 -18.79
CA ARG A 52 4.66 -7.23 -17.53
C ARG A 52 5.75 -8.31 -17.53
N GLU A 53 5.94 -9.02 -18.64
CA GLU A 53 7.00 -10.03 -18.76
C GLU A 53 8.39 -9.42 -18.57
N VAL A 54 8.64 -8.25 -19.17
CA VAL A 54 9.89 -7.50 -18.98
C VAL A 54 10.06 -7.09 -17.52
N LEU A 55 9.02 -6.59 -16.86
CA LEU A 55 9.07 -6.23 -15.42
C LEU A 55 9.36 -7.45 -14.54
N ALA A 56 8.74 -8.60 -14.81
CA ALA A 56 9.00 -9.83 -14.09
C ALA A 56 10.44 -10.33 -14.31
N ALA A 57 10.95 -10.26 -15.55
CA ALA A 57 12.34 -10.59 -15.86
C ALA A 57 13.33 -9.65 -15.15
N ARG A 58 13.04 -8.34 -15.13
CA ARG A 58 13.83 -7.33 -14.39
C ARG A 58 13.90 -7.65 -12.91
N ARG A 59 12.77 -7.98 -12.29
CA ARG A 59 12.67 -8.36 -10.88
C ARG A 59 13.51 -9.61 -10.58
N ARG A 60 13.36 -10.67 -11.40
CA ARG A 60 14.15 -11.91 -11.29
C ARG A 60 15.65 -11.67 -11.46
N ALA A 61 16.03 -10.71 -12.30
CA ALA A 61 17.41 -10.27 -12.47
C ALA A 61 17.93 -9.35 -11.34
N GLY A 62 17.12 -9.07 -10.31
CA GLY A 62 17.51 -8.25 -9.17
C GLY A 62 17.67 -6.75 -9.49
N LYS A 63 17.02 -6.27 -10.56
CA LYS A 63 17.03 -4.84 -10.91
C LYS A 63 16.19 -4.04 -9.91
N SER A 64 16.64 -2.83 -9.63
CA SER A 64 15.90 -1.84 -8.85
C SER A 64 14.58 -1.46 -9.53
N VAL A 65 13.60 -1.12 -8.70
CA VAL A 65 12.34 -0.51 -9.11
C VAL A 65 12.40 1.00 -8.90
N PRO A 66 11.67 1.80 -9.70
CA PRO A 66 11.55 3.22 -9.47
C PRO A 66 11.03 3.51 -8.06
N SER A 67 11.62 4.51 -7.41
CA SER A 67 11.30 4.87 -6.03
C SER A 67 11.15 6.38 -5.90
N ILE A 68 10.06 6.80 -5.25
CA ILE A 68 9.82 8.18 -4.83
C ILE A 68 9.43 8.25 -3.34
N GLY A 69 9.69 7.17 -2.58
CA GLY A 69 9.31 7.06 -1.18
C GLY A 69 7.83 6.73 -0.96
N GLY A 70 7.18 6.08 -1.94
CA GLY A 70 5.77 5.73 -1.95
C GLY A 70 4.95 6.50 -2.99
N PHE A 71 4.07 5.80 -3.70
CA PHE A 71 3.25 6.39 -4.77
C PHE A 71 1.92 6.99 -4.30
N ALA A 72 1.65 6.96 -2.99
CA ALA A 72 0.46 7.57 -2.41
C ALA A 72 0.36 9.07 -2.72
N THR A 73 1.49 9.80 -2.68
CA THR A 73 1.51 11.22 -3.02
C THR A 73 1.19 11.46 -4.51
N ALA A 74 1.69 10.61 -5.42
CA ALA A 74 1.39 10.73 -6.84
C ALA A 74 -0.10 10.49 -7.13
N ARG A 75 -0.69 9.46 -6.50
CA ARG A 75 -2.14 9.17 -6.54
C ARG A 75 -2.99 10.36 -6.08
N THR A 76 -2.67 10.93 -4.91
CA THR A 76 -3.44 12.05 -4.34
C THR A 76 -3.38 13.30 -5.22
N LEU A 77 -2.22 13.62 -5.81
CA LEU A 77 -2.08 14.70 -6.79
C LEU A 77 -2.91 14.44 -8.06
N ALA A 78 -2.91 13.21 -8.57
CA ALA A 78 -3.69 12.83 -9.75
C ALA A 78 -5.20 12.99 -9.51
N GLU A 79 -5.70 12.58 -8.34
CA GLU A 79 -7.12 12.76 -7.99
C GLU A 79 -7.50 14.20 -7.74
N GLU A 80 -6.64 14.96 -7.06
CA GLU A 80 -6.86 16.40 -6.90
C GLU A 80 -6.97 17.05 -8.29
N ARG A 81 -6.06 16.72 -9.21
CA ARG A 81 -6.10 17.22 -10.60
C ARG A 81 -7.41 16.84 -11.29
N SER A 82 -7.80 15.56 -11.24
CA SER A 82 -9.05 15.09 -11.86
C SER A 82 -10.28 15.77 -11.27
N ARG A 83 -10.32 16.00 -9.95
CA ARG A 83 -11.41 16.74 -9.29
C ARG A 83 -11.50 18.18 -9.80
N TRP A 84 -10.38 18.88 -9.96
CA TRP A 84 -10.38 20.24 -10.48
C TRP A 84 -10.79 20.31 -11.95
N LEU A 85 -10.37 19.34 -12.77
CA LEU A 85 -10.77 19.24 -14.18
C LEU A 85 -12.25 18.91 -14.35
N ALA A 86 -12.85 18.18 -13.41
CA ALA A 86 -14.26 17.81 -13.43
C ALA A 86 -15.22 18.92 -12.96
N LYS A 87 -14.72 20.02 -12.35
CA LYS A 87 -15.60 21.11 -11.89
C LYS A 87 -16.28 21.79 -13.08
N ASP A 88 -17.61 21.93 -13.00
CA ASP A 88 -18.38 22.62 -14.04
C ASP A 88 -18.03 24.12 -14.09
N THR A 89 -17.77 24.61 -15.29
CA THR A 89 -17.33 25.98 -15.57
C THR A 89 -18.32 26.75 -16.44
N LYS A 90 -19.40 26.11 -16.92
CA LYS A 90 -20.34 26.68 -17.90
C LYS A 90 -20.97 28.00 -17.45
N ASN A 91 -21.27 28.14 -16.16
CA ASN A 91 -21.93 29.33 -15.59
C ASN A 91 -21.03 30.17 -14.68
N LYS A 92 -19.72 29.90 -14.64
CA LYS A 92 -18.77 30.56 -13.73
C LYS A 92 -17.41 30.81 -14.41
N PRO A 93 -17.30 31.80 -15.32
CA PRO A 93 -16.08 32.01 -16.10
C PRO A 93 -14.87 32.41 -15.25
N GLY A 94 -15.07 33.14 -14.16
CA GLY A 94 -13.99 33.52 -13.22
C GLY A 94 -13.40 32.33 -12.48
N SER A 95 -14.23 31.38 -12.02
CA SER A 95 -13.75 30.18 -11.33
C SER A 95 -13.11 29.18 -12.30
N ALA A 96 -13.53 29.19 -13.58
CA ALA A 96 -12.94 28.37 -14.62
C ALA A 96 -11.43 28.61 -14.78
N LEU A 97 -11.00 29.88 -14.71
CA LEU A 97 -9.58 30.22 -14.76
C LEU A 97 -8.83 29.68 -13.54
N VAL A 98 -9.39 29.84 -12.34
CA VAL A 98 -8.78 29.35 -11.09
C VAL A 98 -8.63 27.83 -11.13
N TYR A 99 -9.66 27.10 -11.55
CA TYR A 99 -9.63 25.64 -11.63
C TYR A 99 -8.59 25.16 -12.63
N ARG A 100 -8.49 25.84 -13.78
CA ARG A 100 -7.48 25.54 -14.81
C ARG A 100 -6.06 25.80 -14.29
N VAL A 101 -5.82 26.95 -13.66
CA VAL A 101 -4.50 27.26 -13.07
C VAL A 101 -4.11 26.21 -12.04
N ARG A 102 -5.03 25.82 -11.15
CA ARG A 102 -4.77 24.78 -10.17
C ARG A 102 -4.47 23.42 -10.81
N ALA A 103 -5.26 23.01 -11.80
CA ALA A 103 -5.01 21.79 -12.56
C ALA A 103 -3.63 21.82 -13.24
N THR A 104 -3.21 22.96 -13.81
CA THR A 104 -1.89 23.09 -14.43
C THR A 104 -0.73 23.02 -13.42
N GLU A 105 -0.91 23.55 -12.21
CA GLU A 105 0.08 23.42 -11.13
C GLU A 105 0.27 21.96 -10.72
N LEU A 106 -0.85 21.24 -10.54
CA LEU A 106 -0.84 19.82 -10.21
C LEU A 106 -0.24 18.97 -11.33
N THR A 107 -0.52 19.30 -12.60
CA THR A 107 0.12 18.68 -13.77
C THR A 107 1.64 18.85 -13.72
N LYS A 108 2.16 20.06 -13.48
CA LYS A 108 3.61 20.29 -13.38
C LYS A 108 4.26 19.44 -12.28
N ARG A 109 3.59 19.25 -11.14
CA ARG A 109 4.08 18.39 -10.05
C ARG A 109 4.10 16.93 -10.47
N LEU A 110 3.05 16.46 -11.15
CA LEU A 110 2.99 15.10 -11.69
C LEU A 110 4.06 14.88 -12.77
N ASP A 111 4.30 15.84 -13.65
CA ASP A 111 5.34 15.77 -14.69
C ASP A 111 6.74 15.71 -14.08
N HIS A 112 6.96 16.40 -12.96
CA HIS A 112 8.21 16.28 -12.22
C HIS A 112 8.40 14.87 -11.65
N LEU A 113 7.38 14.30 -11.01
CA LEU A 113 7.42 12.91 -10.53
C LEU A 113 7.58 11.90 -11.67
N ARG A 114 6.90 12.14 -12.80
CA ARG A 114 7.05 11.34 -14.03
C ARG A 114 8.49 11.36 -14.50
N THR A 115 9.12 12.53 -14.55
CA THR A 115 10.53 12.66 -14.96
C THR A 115 11.45 11.85 -14.06
N ILE A 116 11.27 11.93 -12.72
CA ILE A 116 12.06 11.15 -11.75
C ILE A 116 11.91 9.65 -12.03
N VAL A 117 10.69 9.18 -12.24
CA VAL A 117 10.40 7.74 -12.44
C VAL A 117 10.87 7.25 -13.80
N VAL A 118 10.50 7.93 -14.89
CA VAL A 118 10.71 7.48 -16.29
C VAL A 118 12.16 7.66 -16.73
N MET A 119 12.83 8.72 -16.24
CA MET A 119 14.23 9.03 -16.60
C MET A 119 15.24 8.55 -15.54
N SER A 120 14.81 7.73 -14.57
CA SER A 120 15.70 7.22 -13.52
C SER A 120 16.90 6.46 -14.10
N THR A 121 18.10 6.99 -13.87
CA THR A 121 19.36 6.34 -14.27
C THR A 121 19.78 5.23 -13.28
N ASP A 122 19.21 5.22 -12.07
CA ASP A 122 19.43 4.18 -11.07
C ASP A 122 18.67 2.89 -11.42
N CYS A 123 17.54 3.02 -12.11
CA CYS A 123 16.67 1.90 -12.46
C CYS A 123 16.89 1.40 -13.88
N TYR A 124 17.11 2.30 -14.83
CA TYR A 124 17.16 1.96 -16.25
C TYR A 124 18.55 2.08 -16.84
N ALA A 125 18.86 1.22 -17.81
CA ALA A 125 20.11 1.34 -18.56
C ALA A 125 20.24 2.73 -19.19
N HIS A 126 21.39 3.35 -18.94
CA HIS A 126 21.83 4.58 -19.59
C HIS A 126 22.97 4.29 -20.57
N GLY A 127 22.89 4.85 -21.77
CA GLY A 127 23.89 4.68 -22.83
C GLY A 127 23.72 3.41 -23.68
N VAL A 128 24.22 3.48 -24.92
CA VAL A 128 23.95 2.50 -26.00
C VAL A 128 24.35 1.07 -25.61
N ARG A 129 25.50 0.88 -24.94
CA ARG A 129 26.00 -0.45 -24.58
C ARG A 129 25.14 -1.11 -23.51
N ALA A 130 24.73 -0.36 -22.48
CA ALA A 130 23.88 -0.88 -21.41
C ALA A 130 22.48 -1.22 -21.96
N VAL A 131 21.92 -0.36 -22.81
CA VAL A 131 20.63 -0.61 -23.47
C VAL A 131 20.67 -1.87 -24.34
N ARG A 132 21.71 -2.05 -25.17
CA ARG A 132 21.87 -3.28 -25.97
C ARG A 132 21.96 -4.53 -25.11
N ARG A 133 22.67 -4.45 -23.98
CA ARG A 133 22.76 -5.55 -23.01
C ARG A 133 21.39 -5.86 -22.40
N GLU A 134 20.69 -4.87 -21.88
CA GLU A 134 19.37 -5.09 -21.27
C GLU A 134 18.35 -5.61 -22.29
N ARG A 135 18.40 -5.18 -23.55
CA ARG A 135 17.53 -5.70 -24.62
C ARG A 135 17.83 -7.16 -24.92
N ARG A 136 19.11 -7.52 -25.03
CA ARG A 136 19.54 -8.91 -25.23
C ARG A 136 19.13 -9.80 -24.05
N ASP A 137 19.23 -9.25 -22.84
CA ASP A 137 18.90 -9.96 -21.61
C ASP A 137 17.37 -9.96 -21.34
N GLY A 138 16.55 -9.34 -22.21
CA GLY A 138 15.08 -9.32 -22.13
C GLY A 138 14.50 -8.47 -20.99
N ILE A 139 15.29 -7.52 -20.47
CA ILE A 139 14.96 -6.72 -19.27
C ILE A 139 14.90 -5.21 -19.53
N HIS A 140 14.97 -4.81 -20.80
CA HIS A 140 14.90 -3.40 -21.17
C HIS A 140 13.45 -2.93 -21.27
N LEU A 141 13.12 -1.85 -20.56
CA LEU A 141 11.88 -1.12 -20.76
C LEU A 141 12.13 0.05 -21.70
N ASP A 142 11.37 0.11 -22.79
CA ASP A 142 11.34 1.27 -23.68
C ASP A 142 10.61 2.45 -23.02
N LEU A 143 10.74 3.65 -23.60
CA LEU A 143 10.22 4.88 -23.00
C LEU A 143 8.70 4.83 -22.77
N ASP A 144 7.97 4.40 -23.79
CA ASP A 144 6.51 4.29 -23.75
C ASP A 144 6.04 3.31 -22.66
N GLN A 145 6.79 2.22 -22.44
CA GLN A 145 6.50 1.24 -21.39
C GLN A 145 6.74 1.83 -19.98
N ARG A 146 7.75 2.69 -19.83
CA ARG A 146 8.02 3.40 -18.57
C ARG A 146 6.97 4.45 -18.28
N ASP A 147 6.50 5.15 -19.31
CA ASP A 147 5.39 6.09 -19.21
C ASP A 147 4.09 5.39 -18.83
N ALA A 148 3.78 4.27 -19.47
CA ALA A 148 2.63 3.42 -19.11
C ALA A 148 2.73 2.92 -17.66
N LEU A 149 3.93 2.53 -17.20
CA LEU A 149 4.16 2.17 -15.81
C LEU A 149 3.86 3.34 -14.86
N PHE A 150 4.30 4.55 -15.19
CA PHE A 150 3.99 5.73 -14.39
C PHE A 150 2.47 6.00 -14.33
N ASP A 151 1.77 5.87 -15.44
CA ASP A 151 0.31 6.02 -15.49
C ASP A 151 -0.42 4.94 -14.64
N GLY A 152 0.10 3.72 -14.63
CA GLY A 152 -0.34 2.67 -13.72
C GLY A 152 -0.11 3.02 -12.25
N LEU A 153 1.04 3.62 -11.92
CA LEU A 153 1.41 4.04 -10.56
C LEU A 153 0.50 5.15 -10.02
N LEU A 154 -0.10 5.98 -10.88
CA LEU A 154 -1.11 6.96 -10.48
C LEU A 154 -2.41 6.34 -9.97
N HIS A 155 -2.56 5.02 -10.06
CA HIS A 155 -3.70 4.25 -9.55
C HIS A 155 -3.31 3.35 -8.36
N THR A 156 -2.21 3.68 -7.68
CA THR A 156 -1.83 3.01 -6.43
C THR A 156 -2.98 3.13 -5.41
N PRO A 157 -3.41 2.04 -4.76
CA PRO A 157 -4.46 2.07 -3.75
C PRO A 157 -4.11 2.97 -2.57
N VAL A 158 -4.99 3.93 -2.24
CA VAL A 158 -4.78 4.88 -1.14
C VAL A 158 -6.09 5.12 -0.39
N PRO A 159 -6.11 5.08 0.96
CA PRO A 159 -7.30 5.43 1.71
C PRO A 159 -7.71 6.89 1.49
N ARG A 160 -9.02 7.14 1.37
CA ARG A 160 -9.64 8.46 1.09
C ARG A 160 -9.19 9.58 2.03
N GLN A 161 -8.86 9.26 3.28
CA GLN A 161 -8.38 10.23 4.27
C GLN A 161 -7.05 10.88 3.83
N HIS A 162 -6.22 10.17 3.08
CA HIS A 162 -4.96 10.69 2.54
C HIS A 162 -5.18 11.61 1.32
N ILE A 163 -6.30 11.44 0.62
CA ILE A 163 -6.68 12.19 -0.60
C ILE A 163 -7.20 13.60 -0.27
N GLY A 164 -7.83 13.77 0.90
CA GLY A 164 -8.26 15.07 1.43
C GLY A 164 -7.22 15.79 2.29
N GLY A 165 -6.24 15.06 2.83
CA GLY A 165 -5.31 15.58 3.83
C GLY A 165 -4.25 16.55 3.30
N LEU A 166 -3.87 16.51 2.02
CA LEU A 166 -2.80 17.39 1.52
C LEU A 166 -3.26 18.86 1.46
N ALA A 167 -4.47 19.12 0.98
CA ALA A 167 -5.05 20.46 0.91
C ALA A 167 -5.27 21.09 2.30
N ALA A 168 -5.58 20.27 3.31
CA ALA A 168 -5.68 20.67 4.71
C ALA A 168 -4.30 20.89 5.37
N ARG A 169 -3.27 20.10 5.00
CA ARG A 169 -1.91 20.17 5.56
C ARG A 169 -1.06 21.30 4.99
N THR A 170 -1.32 21.75 3.75
CA THR A 170 -0.56 22.84 3.13
C THR A 170 -1.20 24.22 3.31
N GLY A 171 -2.25 24.36 4.15
CA GLY A 171 -2.91 25.65 4.41
C GLY A 171 -3.59 26.29 3.18
N LEU A 172 -3.73 25.54 2.08
CA LEU A 172 -4.22 26.05 0.79
C LEU A 172 -5.74 25.90 0.61
N SER A 173 -6.45 25.26 1.56
CA SER A 173 -7.91 25.18 1.57
C SER A 173 -8.60 26.53 1.81
N VAL A 174 -7.86 27.58 2.18
CA VAL A 174 -8.37 28.95 2.29
C VAL A 174 -8.87 29.47 0.92
N LEU A 175 -8.36 28.93 -0.19
CA LEU A 175 -8.74 29.35 -1.55
C LEU A 175 -10.02 28.67 -2.09
N ASP A 176 -10.36 27.45 -1.64
CA ASP A 176 -11.63 26.80 -2.02
C ASP A 176 -12.83 27.56 -1.42
N VAL A 177 -12.67 28.05 -0.18
CA VAL A 177 -13.65 28.93 0.46
C VAL A 177 -13.70 30.31 -0.22
N ALA A 178 -12.58 30.80 -0.77
CA ALA A 178 -12.55 32.07 -1.49
C ALA A 178 -13.23 31.99 -2.87
N ALA A 179 -13.10 30.88 -3.60
CA ALA A 179 -13.64 30.74 -4.95
C ALA A 179 -15.19 30.70 -4.97
N ASP A 180 -15.83 30.04 -4.00
CA ASP A 180 -17.28 30.08 -3.85
C ASP A 180 -17.77 31.37 -3.16
N ARG A 181 -16.96 31.99 -2.28
CA ARG A 181 -17.33 33.26 -1.61
C ARG A 181 -17.26 34.50 -2.49
N VAL A 182 -16.43 34.54 -3.55
CA VAL A 182 -16.42 35.69 -4.47
C VAL A 182 -17.78 35.85 -5.18
N ALA A 183 -18.57 34.78 -5.29
CA ALA A 183 -19.94 34.85 -5.82
C ALA A 183 -21.00 35.22 -4.77
N GLU A 184 -20.73 35.02 -3.47
CA GLU A 184 -21.71 35.17 -2.37
C GLU A 184 -21.51 36.42 -1.50
N VAL A 185 -20.36 37.09 -1.58
CA VAL A 185 -20.04 38.28 -0.78
C VAL A 185 -20.64 39.54 -1.42
N SER A 186 -21.98 39.59 -1.47
CA SER A 186 -22.73 40.84 -1.54
C SER A 186 -23.59 41.13 -0.31
N LYS A 187 -23.82 40.20 0.64
CA LYS A 187 -24.64 40.48 1.85
C LYS A 187 -24.21 39.72 3.11
N ASN A 188 -23.60 40.46 4.02
CA ASN A 188 -23.46 40.37 5.49
C ASN A 188 -23.61 39.05 6.29
N THR A 189 -22.67 38.94 7.25
CA THR A 189 -22.71 38.29 8.58
C THR A 189 -23.00 36.79 8.64
N ARG A 190 -21.94 35.97 8.78
CA ARG A 190 -21.91 34.66 9.49
C ARG A 190 -20.51 34.01 9.37
N PHE A 191 -19.59 34.40 10.26
CA PHE A 191 -18.25 33.79 10.34
C PHE A 191 -18.14 32.71 11.46
N GLU A 192 -19.02 32.70 12.47
CA GLU A 192 -19.01 31.70 13.55
C GLU A 192 -19.46 30.30 13.10
N THR A 193 -20.52 30.20 12.28
CA THR A 193 -21.07 28.90 11.83
C THR A 193 -20.12 28.09 10.95
N VAL A 194 -19.08 28.73 10.40
CA VAL A 194 -18.04 28.11 9.58
C VAL A 194 -16.96 27.48 10.46
N GLY A 195 -16.65 28.10 11.60
CA GLY A 195 -15.71 27.55 12.60
C GLY A 195 -16.23 26.25 13.20
N ASP A 196 -17.51 26.21 13.57
CA ASP A 196 -18.13 25.02 14.18
C ASP A 196 -18.25 23.86 13.20
N ARG A 197 -18.55 24.14 11.92
CA ARG A 197 -18.68 23.10 10.89
C ARG A 197 -17.33 22.56 10.44
N ALA A 198 -16.30 23.41 10.37
CA ALA A 198 -14.93 23.00 10.11
C ALA A 198 -14.37 22.18 11.28
N SER A 199 -14.66 22.58 12.52
CA SER A 199 -14.29 21.84 13.74
C SER A 199 -14.99 20.48 13.81
N ALA A 200 -16.28 20.41 13.51
CA ALA A 200 -17.04 19.14 13.47
C ALA A 200 -16.55 18.19 12.36
N MET A 201 -16.19 18.71 11.18
CA MET A 201 -15.54 17.90 10.13
C MET A 201 -14.14 17.44 10.56
N MET A 202 -13.35 18.29 11.21
CA MET A 202 -12.04 17.90 11.74
C MET A 202 -12.16 16.87 12.86
N ALA A 203 -13.18 16.94 13.70
CA ALA A 203 -13.48 15.94 14.72
C ALA A 203 -13.90 14.59 14.10
N GLN A 204 -14.72 14.59 13.04
CA GLN A 204 -15.05 13.37 12.30
C GLN A 204 -13.85 12.75 11.56
N VAL A 205 -12.90 13.56 11.09
CA VAL A 205 -11.65 13.08 10.47
C VAL A 205 -10.64 12.60 11.52
N ALA A 206 -10.63 13.22 12.71
CA ALA A 206 -9.80 12.81 13.84
C ALA A 206 -10.28 11.50 14.48
N ASP A 207 -11.58 11.19 14.40
CA ASP A 207 -12.20 10.01 15.00
C ASP A 207 -12.33 8.80 14.04
N GLN A 208 -11.96 8.95 12.76
CA GLN A 208 -11.88 7.81 11.85
C GLN A 208 -10.59 7.01 12.10
N LYS A 209 -10.74 5.93 12.85
CA LYS A 209 -9.69 4.94 13.13
C LYS A 209 -9.40 3.99 11.96
N ASP A 210 -10.34 3.84 11.03
CA ASP A 210 -10.29 2.85 9.95
C ASP A 210 -9.88 3.48 8.61
N ASP A 211 -9.19 2.72 7.77
CA ASP A 211 -8.86 3.11 6.40
C ASP A 211 -10.05 2.82 5.47
N VAL A 212 -10.55 3.85 4.78
CA VAL A 212 -11.71 3.76 3.86
C VAL A 212 -11.27 4.04 2.43
N PHE A 213 -11.75 3.25 1.46
CA PHE A 213 -11.30 3.27 0.06
C PHE A 213 -12.38 3.76 -0.91
N ALA A 214 -12.02 3.92 -2.18
CA ALA A 214 -12.97 4.29 -3.23
C ALA A 214 -14.06 3.23 -3.41
N ASP A 215 -13.64 1.97 -3.51
CA ASP A 215 -14.47 0.79 -3.76
C ASP A 215 -13.84 -0.51 -3.21
N ARG A 216 -14.52 -1.64 -3.49
CA ARG A 216 -14.06 -2.99 -3.08
C ARG A 216 -12.77 -3.42 -3.77
N TYR A 217 -12.54 -2.98 -5.01
CA TYR A 217 -11.38 -3.37 -5.82
C TYR A 217 -10.11 -2.71 -5.32
N GLU A 218 -10.16 -1.41 -5.02
CA GLU A 218 -9.06 -0.67 -4.41
C GLU A 218 -8.72 -1.23 -3.03
N THR A 219 -9.73 -1.58 -2.23
CA THR A 219 -9.55 -2.23 -0.92
C THR A 219 -8.81 -3.56 -1.05
N LEU A 220 -9.22 -4.41 -2.01
CA LEU A 220 -8.59 -5.70 -2.27
C LEU A 220 -7.11 -5.55 -2.63
N LEU A 221 -6.79 -4.63 -3.54
CA LEU A 221 -5.42 -4.35 -3.96
C LEU A 221 -4.56 -3.79 -2.82
N PHE A 222 -5.14 -2.95 -1.97
CA PHE A 222 -4.46 -2.44 -0.78
C PHE A 222 -4.10 -3.59 0.18
N ILE A 223 -5.04 -4.47 0.50
CA ILE A 223 -4.81 -5.63 1.38
C ILE A 223 -3.74 -6.56 0.79
N ALA A 224 -3.81 -6.85 -0.51
CA ALA A 224 -2.82 -7.68 -1.20
C ALA A 224 -1.41 -7.04 -1.17
N GLY A 225 -1.32 -5.74 -1.44
CA GLY A 225 -0.08 -4.98 -1.39
C GLY A 225 0.52 -4.92 0.01
N THR A 226 -0.28 -4.67 1.05
CA THR A 226 0.21 -4.67 2.44
C THR A 226 0.68 -6.07 2.86
N SER A 227 -0.02 -7.12 2.43
CA SER A 227 0.38 -8.51 2.72
C SER A 227 1.73 -8.83 2.06
N TYR A 228 1.91 -8.43 0.81
CA TYR A 228 3.20 -8.51 0.11
C TYR A 228 4.30 -7.76 0.87
N ASP A 229 4.06 -6.52 1.29
CA ASP A 229 5.05 -5.70 2.00
C ASP A 229 5.43 -6.30 3.36
N ARG A 230 4.47 -6.86 4.09
CA ARG A 230 4.72 -7.58 5.36
C ARG A 230 5.63 -8.79 5.17
N VAL A 231 5.39 -9.59 4.12
CA VAL A 231 6.24 -10.75 3.83
C VAL A 231 7.62 -10.31 3.35
N ASN A 232 7.67 -9.37 2.40
CA ASN A 232 8.91 -8.93 1.75
C ASN A 232 9.83 -8.15 2.69
N SER A 233 9.29 -7.46 3.70
CA SER A 233 10.07 -6.79 4.74
C SER A 233 10.56 -7.74 5.85
N SER A 234 9.95 -8.92 5.99
CA SER A 234 10.31 -9.89 7.03
C SER A 234 11.71 -10.46 6.83
N ARG A 235 12.53 -10.41 7.89
CA ARG A 235 13.83 -11.08 7.94
C ARG A 235 13.69 -12.60 7.93
N ALA A 236 12.64 -13.14 8.56
CA ALA A 236 12.38 -14.57 8.57
C ALA A 236 12.17 -15.09 7.14
N TRP A 237 11.37 -14.39 6.33
CA TRP A 237 11.16 -14.75 4.92
C TRP A 237 12.48 -14.78 4.13
N LYS A 238 13.39 -13.83 4.39
CA LYS A 238 14.69 -13.77 3.72
C LYS A 238 15.70 -14.80 4.21
N SER A 239 15.44 -15.47 5.33
CA SER A 239 16.32 -16.51 5.87
C SER A 239 16.22 -17.83 5.09
N GLU A 240 17.16 -18.74 5.36
CA GLU A 240 17.18 -20.11 4.80
C GLU A 240 15.93 -20.93 5.16
N GLN A 241 15.25 -20.59 6.26
CA GLN A 241 14.06 -21.33 6.73
C GLN A 241 12.94 -21.38 5.68
N PHE A 242 12.85 -20.35 4.84
CA PHE A 242 11.83 -20.24 3.79
C PHE A 242 12.41 -20.42 2.37
N LEU A 243 13.62 -20.98 2.22
CA LEU A 243 14.25 -21.16 0.90
C LEU A 243 13.35 -21.94 -0.06
N ILE A 244 12.79 -23.08 0.38
CA ILE A 244 11.92 -23.93 -0.43
C ILE A 244 10.65 -23.17 -0.82
N GLN A 245 9.99 -22.52 0.14
CA GLN A 245 8.76 -21.77 -0.10
C GLN A 245 9.00 -20.59 -1.05
N ARG A 246 10.15 -19.91 -0.96
CA ARG A 246 10.55 -18.83 -1.88
C ARG A 246 10.82 -19.30 -3.29
N THR A 247 11.20 -20.56 -3.50
CA THR A 247 11.31 -21.12 -4.85
C THR A 247 9.95 -21.50 -5.46
N GLN A 248 8.96 -21.77 -4.62
CA GLN A 248 7.61 -22.17 -5.05
C GLN A 248 6.65 -20.99 -5.21
N LEU A 249 6.88 -19.87 -4.51
CA LEU A 249 5.98 -18.72 -4.47
C LEU A 249 6.71 -17.43 -4.85
N ASP A 250 6.47 -16.94 -6.07
CA ASP A 250 6.82 -15.58 -6.47
C ASP A 250 5.70 -14.62 -6.04
N LEU A 251 5.85 -14.04 -4.85
CA LEU A 251 4.86 -13.13 -4.26
C LEU A 251 4.58 -11.89 -5.13
N ALA A 252 5.58 -11.41 -5.86
CA ALA A 252 5.41 -10.24 -6.71
C ALA A 252 4.66 -10.60 -7.99
N GLU A 253 4.87 -11.82 -8.50
CA GLU A 253 4.05 -12.36 -9.59
C GLU A 253 2.61 -12.53 -9.16
N GLU A 254 2.37 -13.16 -7.99
CA GLU A 254 1.00 -13.33 -7.48
C GLU A 254 0.29 -11.99 -7.27
N LEU A 255 0.96 -10.99 -6.68
CA LEU A 255 0.39 -9.65 -6.54
C LEU A 255 0.08 -9.01 -7.90
N THR A 256 0.96 -9.19 -8.89
CA THR A 256 0.74 -8.66 -10.25
C THR A 256 -0.46 -9.32 -10.90
N GLN A 257 -0.62 -10.65 -10.79
CA GLN A 257 -1.75 -11.38 -11.36
C GLN A 257 -3.07 -11.02 -10.67
N VAL A 258 -3.07 -10.91 -9.34
CA VAL A 258 -4.22 -10.38 -8.59
C VAL A 258 -4.60 -8.99 -9.10
N ALA A 259 -3.62 -8.12 -9.36
CA ALA A 259 -3.87 -6.79 -9.90
C ALA A 259 -4.45 -6.81 -11.32
N VAL A 260 -3.92 -7.64 -12.22
CA VAL A 260 -4.47 -7.84 -13.59
C VAL A 260 -5.94 -8.24 -13.53
N ASP A 261 -6.25 -9.28 -12.76
CA ASP A 261 -7.59 -9.84 -12.67
C ASP A 261 -8.57 -8.85 -12.01
N THR A 262 -8.12 -8.12 -10.98
CA THR A 262 -8.92 -7.11 -10.29
C THR A 262 -9.24 -5.92 -11.18
N ASN A 263 -8.26 -5.40 -11.93
CA ASN A 263 -8.47 -4.29 -12.86
C ASN A 263 -9.41 -4.71 -13.99
N SER A 264 -9.20 -5.89 -14.57
CA SER A 264 -10.07 -6.44 -15.63
C SER A 264 -11.52 -6.60 -15.14
N LEU A 265 -11.70 -7.10 -13.91
CA LEU A 265 -13.01 -7.24 -13.27
C LEU A 265 -13.68 -5.88 -13.04
N GLN A 266 -12.92 -4.87 -12.60
CA GLN A 266 -13.42 -3.50 -12.39
C GLN A 266 -13.83 -2.84 -13.71
N GLU A 267 -13.02 -2.99 -14.77
CA GLU A 267 -13.31 -2.45 -16.11
C GLU A 267 -14.59 -3.06 -16.67
N ILE A 268 -14.69 -4.39 -16.71
CA ILE A 268 -15.89 -5.10 -17.21
C ILE A 268 -17.12 -4.72 -16.37
N SER A 269 -16.99 -4.62 -15.04
CA SER A 269 -18.10 -4.21 -14.18
C SER A 269 -18.58 -2.79 -14.51
N THR A 270 -17.65 -1.87 -14.74
CA THR A 270 -17.97 -0.48 -15.10
C THR A 270 -18.67 -0.41 -16.45
N GLU A 271 -18.18 -1.14 -17.46
CA GLU A 271 -18.82 -1.22 -18.77
C GLU A 271 -20.25 -1.78 -18.67
N LEU A 272 -20.47 -2.82 -17.87
CA LEU A 272 -21.79 -3.38 -17.63
C LEU A 272 -22.73 -2.42 -16.89
N ASP A 273 -22.20 -1.55 -16.02
CA ASP A 273 -22.97 -0.50 -15.36
C ASP A 273 -23.37 0.61 -16.32
N ASP A 274 -22.46 1.02 -17.22
CA ASP A 274 -22.74 2.02 -18.24
C ASP A 274 -23.77 1.53 -19.26
N ILE A 275 -23.65 0.28 -19.72
CA ILE A 275 -24.66 -0.35 -20.61
C ILE A 275 -26.03 -0.37 -19.92
N ALA A 276 -26.08 -0.75 -18.63
CA ALA A 276 -27.34 -0.80 -17.89
C ALA A 276 -27.99 0.58 -17.68
N ARG A 277 -27.20 1.66 -17.63
CA ARG A 277 -27.71 3.03 -17.47
C ARG A 277 -28.33 3.59 -18.75
N VAL A 278 -27.78 3.22 -19.91
CA VAL A 278 -28.23 3.76 -21.20
C VAL A 278 -29.44 2.99 -21.75
N MET A 279 -29.56 1.70 -21.43
CA MET A 279 -30.53 0.81 -22.08
C MET A 279 -31.82 0.59 -21.29
N LEU A 280 -32.94 0.52 -22.00
CA LEU A 280 -34.29 0.49 -21.43
C LEU A 280 -35.04 -0.83 -21.67
N ASP A 281 -34.49 -1.79 -22.43
CA ASP A 281 -35.16 -3.06 -22.75
C ASP A 281 -34.89 -4.17 -21.72
N ASP A 282 -35.90 -5.01 -21.49
CA ASP A 282 -35.86 -6.03 -20.44
C ASP A 282 -34.95 -7.22 -20.77
N ALA A 283 -34.80 -7.56 -22.05
CA ALA A 283 -33.94 -8.67 -22.48
C ALA A 283 -32.46 -8.38 -22.17
N THR A 284 -31.99 -7.17 -22.51
CA THR A 284 -30.63 -6.74 -22.19
C THR A 284 -30.41 -6.61 -20.68
N ARG A 285 -31.40 -6.12 -19.92
CA ARG A 285 -31.34 -6.09 -18.45
C ARG A 285 -31.10 -7.48 -17.84
N VAL A 286 -31.82 -8.49 -18.31
CA VAL A 286 -31.63 -9.88 -17.85
C VAL A 286 -30.23 -10.38 -18.20
N GLN A 287 -29.76 -10.12 -19.43
CA GLN A 287 -28.42 -10.53 -19.85
C GLN A 287 -27.31 -9.88 -19.00
N VAL A 288 -27.41 -8.57 -18.71
CA VAL A 288 -26.47 -7.88 -17.82
C VAL A 288 -26.50 -8.46 -16.41
N ALA A 289 -27.69 -8.74 -15.86
CA ALA A 289 -27.81 -9.36 -14.54
C ALA A 289 -27.16 -10.75 -14.48
N THR A 290 -27.34 -11.58 -15.50
CA THR A 290 -26.68 -12.89 -15.60
C THR A 290 -25.16 -12.75 -15.65
N ARG A 291 -24.63 -11.79 -16.42
CA ARG A 291 -23.19 -11.55 -16.50
C ARG A 291 -22.61 -11.04 -15.18
N ARG A 292 -23.32 -10.15 -14.48
CA ARG A 292 -22.92 -9.71 -13.13
C ARG A 292 -22.87 -10.88 -12.13
N ALA A 293 -23.84 -11.77 -12.16
CA ALA A 293 -23.82 -12.97 -11.31
C ALA A 293 -22.60 -13.87 -11.59
N ALA A 294 -22.19 -13.99 -12.86
CA ALA A 294 -20.98 -14.74 -13.22
C ALA A 294 -19.70 -14.08 -12.68
N LEU A 295 -19.62 -12.74 -12.73
CA LEU A 295 -18.48 -11.97 -12.21
C LEU A 295 -18.30 -12.13 -10.68
N GLU A 296 -19.36 -12.43 -9.94
CA GLU A 296 -19.28 -12.68 -8.49
C GLU A 296 -18.47 -13.95 -8.16
N SER A 297 -18.43 -14.93 -9.07
CA SER A 297 -17.56 -16.10 -8.92
C SER A 297 -16.08 -15.73 -9.05
N VAL A 298 -15.74 -14.85 -9.99
CA VAL A 298 -14.37 -14.32 -10.18
C VAL A 298 -13.96 -13.50 -8.97
N TRP A 299 -14.86 -12.66 -8.46
CA TRP A 299 -14.65 -11.92 -7.22
C TRP A 299 -14.35 -12.84 -6.04
N SER A 300 -15.11 -13.93 -5.88
CA SER A 300 -14.87 -14.89 -4.80
C SER A 300 -13.52 -15.61 -4.93
N GLN A 301 -13.07 -15.93 -6.14
CA GLN A 301 -11.74 -16.50 -6.38
C GLN A 301 -10.62 -15.50 -6.05
N LEU A 302 -10.80 -14.22 -6.38
CA LEU A 302 -9.87 -13.16 -6.01
C LEU A 302 -9.75 -13.00 -4.49
N ILE A 303 -10.87 -13.08 -3.77
CA ILE A 303 -10.88 -13.06 -2.30
C ILE A 303 -10.09 -14.23 -1.71
N ASP A 304 -10.28 -15.47 -2.19
CA ASP A 304 -9.51 -16.63 -1.71
C ASP A 304 -8.00 -16.46 -1.98
N ARG A 305 -7.61 -15.95 -3.16
CA ARG A 305 -6.21 -15.67 -3.49
C ARG A 305 -5.59 -14.63 -2.56
N VAL A 306 -6.28 -13.51 -2.29
CA VAL A 306 -5.78 -12.48 -1.37
C VAL A 306 -5.79 -12.96 0.07
N ALA A 307 -6.79 -13.74 0.49
CA ALA A 307 -6.81 -14.38 1.80
C ALA A 307 -5.62 -15.33 1.99
N ALA A 308 -5.22 -16.07 0.95
CA ALA A 308 -4.00 -16.87 0.98
C ALA A 308 -2.75 -16.01 1.19
N LEU A 309 -2.63 -14.85 0.52
CA LEU A 309 -1.51 -13.91 0.74
C LEU A 309 -1.49 -13.36 2.18
N VAL A 310 -2.65 -12.97 2.72
CA VAL A 310 -2.79 -12.51 4.12
C VAL A 310 -2.33 -13.61 5.08
N ARG A 311 -2.73 -14.86 4.84
CA ARG A 311 -2.30 -16.01 5.65
C ARG A 311 -0.78 -16.22 5.59
N VAL A 312 -0.17 -16.11 4.41
CA VAL A 312 1.29 -16.19 4.28
C VAL A 312 1.96 -15.08 5.10
N ALA A 313 1.45 -13.85 5.01
CA ALA A 313 1.95 -12.72 5.81
C ALA A 313 1.86 -12.98 7.32
N ASP A 314 0.73 -13.51 7.79
CA ASP A 314 0.54 -13.83 9.21
C ASP A 314 1.46 -14.97 9.68
N LEU A 315 1.64 -16.02 8.88
CA LEU A 315 2.54 -17.12 9.20
C LEU A 315 3.99 -16.66 9.26
N VAL A 316 4.43 -15.85 8.30
CA VAL A 316 5.78 -15.26 8.28
C VAL A 316 5.99 -14.32 9.47
N THR A 317 4.96 -13.55 9.85
CA THR A 317 5.02 -12.66 11.03
C THR A 317 5.17 -13.47 12.32
N ARG A 318 4.41 -14.56 12.48
CA ARG A 318 4.52 -15.45 13.65
C ARG A 318 5.89 -16.10 13.73
N ALA A 319 6.40 -16.63 12.62
CA ALA A 319 7.73 -17.24 12.57
C ALA A 319 8.84 -16.23 12.92
N ALA A 320 8.71 -14.97 12.49
CA ALA A 320 9.65 -13.91 12.87
C ALA A 320 9.60 -13.56 14.36
N GLY A 321 8.40 -13.60 14.97
CA GLY A 321 8.19 -13.43 16.40
C GLY A 321 8.86 -14.53 17.22
N ASP A 322 8.66 -15.79 16.83
CA ASP A 322 9.26 -16.95 17.49
C ASP A 322 10.80 -16.88 17.45
N HIS A 323 11.37 -16.51 16.31
CA HIS A 323 12.83 -16.35 16.16
C HIS A 323 13.38 -15.24 17.06
N SER A 324 12.68 -14.10 17.12
CA SER A 324 13.08 -12.98 17.96
C SER A 324 13.02 -13.34 19.45
N ALA A 325 12.02 -14.13 19.86
CA ALA A 325 11.92 -14.64 21.23
C ALA A 325 13.06 -15.60 21.57
N MET A 326 13.41 -16.53 20.66
CA MET A 326 14.54 -17.45 20.84
C MET A 326 15.87 -16.70 20.96
N ASP A 327 16.12 -15.70 20.12
CA ASP A 327 17.31 -14.85 20.19
C ASP A 327 17.43 -14.11 21.53
N VAL A 328 16.32 -13.59 22.05
CA VAL A 328 16.27 -12.92 23.36
C VAL A 328 16.60 -13.90 24.49
N VAL A 329 16.03 -15.11 24.45
CA VAL A 329 16.33 -16.17 25.44
C VAL A 329 17.80 -16.58 25.38
N GLN A 330 18.37 -16.73 24.18
CA GLN A 330 19.79 -17.06 24.02
C GLN A 330 20.70 -15.95 24.55
N LYS A 331 20.37 -14.68 24.30
CA LYS A 331 21.08 -13.53 24.87
C LYS A 331 20.98 -13.50 26.39
N ALA A 332 19.80 -13.77 26.96
CA ALA A 332 19.60 -13.85 28.40
C ALA A 332 20.48 -14.93 29.03
N ARG A 333 20.47 -16.16 28.48
CA ARG A 333 21.36 -17.25 28.94
C ARG A 333 22.84 -16.92 28.83
N SER A 334 23.24 -16.25 27.74
CA SER A 334 24.62 -15.78 27.58
C SER A 334 25.00 -14.72 28.62
N LEU A 335 24.04 -13.90 29.06
CA LEU A 335 24.24 -12.88 30.07
C LEU A 335 24.32 -13.50 31.46
N ASP A 336 23.46 -14.46 31.77
CA ASP A 336 23.49 -15.24 33.02
C ASP A 336 24.83 -15.96 33.19
N ASN A 337 25.31 -16.67 32.16
CA ASN A 337 26.63 -17.32 32.20
C ASN A 337 27.78 -16.32 32.46
N ARG A 338 27.67 -15.08 31.96
CA ARG A 338 28.66 -14.03 32.21
C ARG A 338 28.58 -13.49 33.62
N ILE A 339 27.38 -13.40 34.19
CA ILE A 339 27.15 -13.02 35.60
C ILE A 339 27.72 -14.10 36.52
N ASP A 340 27.41 -15.38 36.28
CA ASP A 340 27.94 -16.50 37.09
C ASP A 340 29.47 -16.52 37.07
N ALA A 341 30.08 -16.29 35.91
CA ALA A 341 31.53 -16.17 35.79
C ALA A 341 32.09 -14.94 36.52
N LEU A 342 31.33 -13.85 36.64
CA LEU A 342 31.73 -12.68 37.44
C LEU A 342 31.59 -12.95 38.95
N VAL A 343 30.48 -13.55 39.38
CA VAL A 343 30.23 -13.92 40.79
C VAL A 343 31.28 -14.91 41.28
N SER A 344 31.58 -15.95 40.49
CA SER A 344 32.64 -16.91 40.80
C SER A 344 34.02 -16.24 40.96
N ARG A 345 34.34 -15.28 40.09
CA ARG A 345 35.59 -14.50 40.21
C ARG A 345 35.57 -13.52 41.38
N ALA A 346 34.42 -12.98 41.76
CA ALA A 346 34.27 -12.14 42.94
C ALA A 346 34.52 -12.94 44.23
N GLY A 347 33.95 -14.14 44.35
CA GLY A 347 34.19 -15.02 45.51
C GLY A 347 35.66 -15.42 45.65
N ASN A 348 36.36 -15.69 44.54
CA ASN A 348 37.81 -15.95 44.58
C ASN A 348 38.63 -14.71 45.01
N ARG A 349 38.15 -13.49 44.70
CA ARG A 349 38.80 -12.24 45.11
C ARG A 349 38.51 -11.88 46.55
N GLU A 350 37.33 -12.22 47.07
CA GLU A 350 36.98 -12.05 48.48
C GLU A 350 37.89 -12.93 49.36
N LEU A 351 38.03 -14.21 49.02
CA LEU A 351 38.99 -15.11 49.70
C LEU A 351 40.44 -14.63 49.58
N SER A 352 40.82 -14.07 48.43
CA SER A 352 42.15 -13.48 48.24
C SER A 352 42.34 -12.21 49.08
N ALA A 353 41.30 -11.38 49.21
CA ALA A 353 41.32 -10.17 50.01
C ALA A 353 41.38 -10.52 51.51
N ASP A 354 40.59 -11.48 51.97
CA ASP A 354 40.60 -11.98 53.35
C ASP A 354 41.96 -12.57 53.73
N ASN A 355 42.59 -13.35 52.83
CA ASN A 355 43.96 -13.81 53.05
C ASN A 355 44.97 -12.65 53.11
N THR A 356 44.76 -11.61 52.30
CA THR A 356 45.65 -10.43 52.32
C THR A 356 45.46 -9.63 53.62
N HIS A 357 44.23 -9.51 54.11
CA HIS A 357 43.91 -8.90 55.40
C HIS A 357 44.49 -9.71 56.56
N PHE A 358 44.32 -11.03 56.56
CA PHE A 358 44.89 -11.92 57.58
C PHE A 358 46.42 -11.87 57.62
N VAL A 359 47.09 -11.84 56.46
CA VAL A 359 48.55 -11.66 56.40
C VAL A 359 48.95 -10.26 56.90
N GLY A 360 48.18 -9.22 56.55
CA GLY A 360 48.40 -7.86 57.07
C GLY A 360 48.33 -7.80 58.60
N ASP A 361 47.33 -8.45 59.19
CA ASP A 361 47.10 -8.50 60.64
C ASP A 361 48.18 -9.29 61.40
N GLN A 362 48.92 -10.19 60.73
CA GLN A 362 50.06 -10.93 61.32
C GLN A 362 51.39 -10.17 61.30
N ILE A 363 51.51 -9.15 60.46
CA ILE A 363 52.74 -8.37 60.29
C ILE A 363 52.79 -7.15 61.23
N THR A 364 51.63 -6.72 61.73
CA THR A 364 51.48 -5.79 62.87
C THR A 364 51.53 -6.52 64.20
#